data_AF-C8S1E5-F1
#
_entry.id   AF-C8S1E5-F1
#
_cell.length_a   1.000
_cell.length_b   1.000
_cell.length_c   1.000
_cell.angle_alpha   90.00
_cell.angle_beta   90.00
_cell.angle_gamma   90.00
#
_symmetry.space_group_name_H-M   'P 1'
#
loop_
_entity.id
_entity.type
_entity.pdbx_description
1 polymer ?
#
loop_
_entity_poly.entity_id
_entity_poly.type
_entity_poly.pdbx_seq_one_letter_code
_entity_poly.pdbx_strand_id
1 'polypeptide(L)'
;MQAAILTQYGTSGNIRIVERPDPVPAAGEVLVRLHATSVNSGDARMRALDVPRGMALAMGWSAPRQPVLGGEGAGVVVGPAGSRWANR
;
A
#
# COMPACT_ATOMS: atom_id res chain seq x y z
N MET A 1 6.73 4.64 10.45
CA MET A 1 6.25 5.42 9.29
C MET A 1 4.78 5.79 9.41
N GLN A 2 4.40 6.91 8.82
CA GLN A 2 2.99 7.25 8.57
C GLN A 2 2.46 6.48 7.36
N ALA A 3 1.25 5.95 7.46
CA ALA A 3 0.58 5.25 6.37
C ALA A 3 -0.90 5.65 6.27
N ALA A 4 -1.39 5.83 5.05
CA ALA A 4 -2.81 5.94 4.77
C ALA A 4 -3.42 4.53 4.72
N ILE A 5 -4.34 4.24 5.65
CA ILE A 5 -5.05 2.96 5.71
C ILE A 5 -6.53 3.13 5.41
N LEU A 6 -7.12 2.17 4.73
CA LEU A 6 -8.56 2.05 4.60
C LEU A 6 -9.12 1.20 5.75
N THR A 7 -9.88 1.82 6.66
CA THR A 7 -10.39 1.13 7.86
C THR A 7 -11.62 0.27 7.57
N GLN A 8 -12.39 0.61 6.55
CA GLN A 8 -13.56 -0.13 6.06
C GLN A 8 -13.91 0.34 4.64
N TYR A 9 -14.57 -0.50 3.85
CA TYR A 9 -15.05 -0.10 2.52
C TYR A 9 -16.06 1.05 2.59
N GLY A 10 -16.23 1.78 1.48
CA GLY A 10 -17.20 2.85 1.36
C GLY A 10 -16.54 4.18 0.99
N THR A 11 -16.83 5.25 1.73
CA THR A 11 -16.43 6.63 1.38
C THR A 11 -14.94 6.91 1.60
N SER A 12 -14.43 8.03 1.07
CA SER A 12 -13.05 8.48 1.30
C SER A 12 -12.78 8.82 2.78
N GLY A 13 -13.82 9.11 3.58
CA GLY A 13 -13.68 9.38 5.01
C GLY A 13 -13.24 8.17 5.86
N ASN A 14 -13.23 6.97 5.27
CA ASN A 14 -12.69 5.76 5.88
C ASN A 14 -11.17 5.63 5.72
N ILE A 15 -10.51 6.53 4.98
CA ILE A 15 -9.05 6.58 4.92
C ILE A 15 -8.52 7.33 6.15
N ARG A 16 -7.56 6.74 6.85
CA ARG A 16 -6.93 7.33 8.04
C ARG A 16 -5.42 7.30 7.90
N ILE A 17 -4.77 8.40 8.25
CA ILE A 17 -3.32 8.43 8.44
C ILE A 17 -3.04 7.90 9.85
N VAL A 18 -2.23 6.85 9.94
CA VAL A 18 -1.85 6.21 11.19
C VAL A 18 -0.34 6.00 11.25
N GLU A 19 0.21 5.94 12.46
CA GLU A 19 1.59 5.49 12.66
C GLU A 19 1.66 3.95 12.63
N ARG A 20 2.68 3.43 11.93
CA ARG A 20 3.01 2.01 11.87
C ARG A 20 4.52 1.80 11.97
N PRO A 21 4.98 0.59 12.35
CA PRO A 21 6.39 0.25 12.21
C PRO A 21 6.87 0.42 10.76
N ASP A 22 8.14 0.76 10.59
CA ASP A 22 8.75 0.75 9.27
C ASP A 22 8.78 -0.71 8.74
N PRO A 23 8.51 -0.91 7.43
CA PRO A 23 8.51 -2.24 6.86
C PRO A 23 9.94 -2.78 6.81
N VAL A 24 10.09 -4.07 7.11
CA VAL A 24 11.37 -4.77 7.05
C VAL A 24 11.44 -5.50 5.71
N PRO A 25 12.33 -5.09 4.78
CA PRO A 25 12.42 -5.74 3.48
C PRO A 25 12.93 -7.19 3.62
N ALA A 26 12.36 -8.10 2.84
CA ALA A 26 12.84 -9.47 2.73
C ALA A 26 14.10 -9.57 1.86
N ALA A 27 14.66 -10.77 1.75
CA ALA A 27 15.81 -11.01 0.89
C ALA A 27 15.48 -10.70 -0.58
N GLY A 28 16.23 -9.77 -1.17
CA GLY A 28 16.03 -9.31 -2.55
C GLY A 28 15.08 -8.11 -2.70
N GLU A 29 14.45 -7.65 -1.63
CA GLU A 29 13.60 -6.45 -1.63
C GLU A 29 14.37 -5.23 -1.13
N VAL A 30 14.01 -4.03 -1.57
CA VAL A 30 14.56 -2.76 -1.07
C VAL A 30 13.54 -2.03 -0.21
N LEU A 31 14.03 -1.22 0.73
CA LEU A 31 13.19 -0.25 1.43
C LEU A 31 13.24 1.10 0.71
N VAL A 32 12.08 1.62 0.30
CA VAL A 32 11.94 2.92 -0.36
C VAL A 32 11.21 3.91 0.55
N ARG A 33 11.81 5.07 0.76
CA ARG A 33 11.12 6.24 1.34
C ARG A 33 10.37 6.95 0.22
N LEU A 34 9.04 6.81 0.21
CA LEU A 34 8.18 7.48 -0.75
C LEU A 34 8.11 8.99 -0.48
N HIS A 35 8.23 9.79 -1.54
CA HIS A 35 7.95 11.23 -1.53
C HIS A 35 6.59 11.55 -2.13
N ALA A 36 6.18 10.76 -3.12
CA ALA A 36 4.89 10.91 -3.78
C ALA A 36 4.33 9.55 -4.22
N THR A 37 3.02 9.48 -4.29
CA THR A 37 2.23 8.39 -4.87
C THR A 37 0.99 9.02 -5.53
N SER A 38 0.29 8.28 -6.36
CA SER A 38 -0.93 8.73 -7.04
C SER A 38 -2.16 8.05 -6.45
N VAL A 39 -3.31 8.68 -6.70
CA VAL A 39 -4.62 8.06 -6.51
C VAL A 39 -5.14 7.68 -7.90
N ASN A 40 -5.45 6.40 -8.09
CA ASN A 40 -5.96 5.90 -9.35
C ASN A 40 -7.36 5.27 -9.22
N SER A 41 -7.94 4.88 -10.37
CA SER A 41 -9.26 4.25 -10.40
C SER A 41 -9.31 2.91 -9.67
N GLY A 42 -8.17 2.20 -9.59
CA GLY A 42 -8.05 0.95 -8.84
C GLY A 42 -8.24 1.18 -7.35
N ASP A 43 -7.60 2.21 -6.79
CA ASP A 43 -7.77 2.59 -5.39
C ASP A 43 -9.23 2.97 -5.09
N ALA A 44 -9.87 3.73 -5.99
CA ALA A 44 -11.28 4.11 -5.84
C ALA A 44 -12.22 2.91 -5.84
N ARG A 45 -12.01 1.96 -6.76
CA ARG A 45 -12.80 0.71 -6.83
C ARG A 45 -12.57 -0.17 -5.62
N MET A 46 -11.31 -0.39 -5.23
CA MET A 46 -10.99 -1.18 -4.04
C MET A 46 -11.59 -0.56 -2.78
N ARG A 47 -11.51 0.77 -2.64
CA ARG A 47 -12.14 1.49 -1.54
C ARG A 47 -13.64 1.31 -1.48
N ALA A 48 -14.32 1.37 -2.63
CA ALA A 48 -15.76 1.21 -2.72
C ALA A 48 -16.22 -0.25 -2.70
N LEU A 49 -15.30 -1.23 -2.71
CA LEU A 49 -15.57 -2.63 -3.00
C LEU A 49 -16.29 -2.84 -4.35
N ASP A 50 -16.00 -1.97 -5.32
CA ASP A 50 -16.53 -2.04 -6.68
C ASP A 50 -15.65 -2.98 -7.53
N VAL A 51 -15.82 -4.28 -7.31
CA VAL A 51 -15.09 -5.35 -7.98
C VAL A 51 -16.05 -6.37 -8.60
N PRO A 52 -15.62 -7.15 -9.63
CA PRO A 52 -16.46 -8.19 -10.21
C PRO A 52 -17.01 -9.16 -9.17
N ARG A 53 -18.24 -9.66 -9.41
CA ARG A 53 -18.90 -10.63 -8.54
C ARG A 53 -18.01 -11.85 -8.32
N GLY A 54 -17.89 -12.28 -7.06
CA GLY A 54 -17.02 -13.37 -6.63
C GLY A 54 -15.62 -12.93 -6.16
N MET A 55 -15.16 -11.73 -6.53
CA MET A 55 -13.84 -11.23 -6.08
C MET A 55 -13.90 -10.54 -4.71
N ALA A 56 -15.08 -10.09 -4.26
CA ALA A 56 -15.24 -9.37 -2.99
C ALA A 56 -14.70 -10.17 -1.78
N LEU A 57 -14.91 -11.49 -1.74
CA LEU A 57 -14.42 -12.33 -0.65
C LEU A 57 -12.88 -12.39 -0.60
N ALA A 58 -12.22 -12.28 -1.76
CA ALA A 58 -10.75 -12.24 -1.83
C ALA A 58 -10.20 -10.92 -1.25
N MET A 59 -10.96 -9.84 -1.34
CA MET A 59 -10.58 -8.53 -0.83
C MET A 59 -10.72 -8.44 0.70
N GLY A 60 -11.66 -9.19 1.29
CA GLY A 60 -11.95 -9.18 2.72
C GLY A 60 -13.42 -8.81 2.97
N TRP A 61 -13.96 -9.20 4.13
CA TRP A 61 -15.40 -9.12 4.39
C TRP A 61 -15.88 -7.70 4.72
N SER A 62 -15.33 -7.09 5.77
CA SER A 62 -15.71 -5.74 6.25
C SER A 62 -14.70 -4.65 5.87
N ALA A 63 -13.44 -5.03 5.64
CA ALA A 63 -12.33 -4.15 5.27
C ALA A 63 -11.34 -4.93 4.39
N PRO A 64 -10.44 -4.23 3.66
CA PRO A 64 -9.41 -4.89 2.87
C PRO A 64 -8.48 -5.72 3.75
N ARG A 65 -8.09 -6.90 3.28
CA ARG A 65 -7.04 -7.73 3.91
C ARG A 65 -5.69 -7.00 3.94
N GLN A 66 -5.40 -6.19 2.92
CA GLN A 66 -4.29 -5.25 2.89
C GLN A 66 -4.84 -3.82 2.95
N PRO A 67 -4.88 -3.18 4.12
CA PRO A 67 -5.50 -1.87 4.30
C PRO A 67 -4.65 -0.68 3.80
N VAL A 68 -3.34 -0.85 3.63
CA VAL A 68 -2.47 0.15 2.98
C VAL A 68 -2.60 -0.05 1.47
N LEU A 69 -3.26 0.91 0.82
CA LEU A 69 -3.47 0.91 -0.63
C LEU A 69 -2.27 1.55 -1.37
N GLY A 70 -2.35 1.56 -2.70
CA GLY A 70 -1.30 2.11 -3.57
C GLY A 70 -0.45 1.01 -4.20
N GLY A 71 -0.24 1.13 -5.51
CA GLY A 71 0.61 0.21 -6.29
C GLY A 71 1.76 0.91 -7.02
N GLU A 72 1.90 2.21 -6.84
CA GLU A 72 2.85 3.05 -7.56
C GLU A 72 3.35 4.19 -6.68
N GLY A 73 4.53 4.73 -6.99
CA GLY A 73 5.10 5.85 -6.26
C GLY A 73 6.51 6.19 -6.69
N ALA A 74 6.98 7.35 -6.24
CA ALA A 74 8.32 7.84 -6.46
C ALA A 74 8.98 8.20 -5.12
N GLY A 75 10.24 7.80 -4.96
CA GLY A 75 10.96 7.93 -3.71
C GLY A 75 12.43 7.55 -3.82
N VAL A 76 13.09 7.44 -2.68
CA VAL A 76 14.52 7.13 -2.58
C VAL A 76 14.71 5.80 -1.87
N VAL A 77 15.63 4.97 -2.37
CA VAL A 77 16.05 3.74 -1.69
C VAL A 77 16.82 4.12 -0.42
N VAL A 78 16.38 3.63 0.73
CA VAL A 78 16.96 3.94 2.06
C VAL A 78 17.44 2.69 2.81
N GLY A 79 17.23 1.50 2.25
CA GLY A 79 17.65 0.23 2.85
C GLY A 79 17.89 -0.84 1.79
N PRO A 80 18.68 -1.88 2.12
CA PRO A 80 19.25 -2.79 1.14
C PRO A 80 18.22 -3.75 0.54
N ALA A 81 18.43 -4.11 -0.73
CA ALA A 81 18.21 -5.47 -1.21
C ALA A 81 19.55 -6.21 -1.08
N GLY A 82 19.52 -7.45 -0.61
CA GLY A 82 20.71 -8.26 -0.35
C GLY A 82 21.81 -8.17 -1.42
N SER A 83 23.05 -8.05 -0.94
CA SER A 83 24.36 -8.34 -1.55
C SER A 83 24.65 -7.98 -3.03
N ARG A 84 24.16 -6.87 -3.61
CA ARG A 84 24.88 -6.25 -4.76
C ARG A 84 24.53 -4.80 -5.12
N TRP A 85 24.21 -3.95 -4.15
CA TRP A 85 24.08 -2.51 -4.38
C TRP A 85 25.45 -1.83 -4.26
N ALA A 86 26.31 -2.03 -5.25
CA ALA A 86 27.49 -1.18 -5.46
C ALA A 86 27.18 -0.29 -6.66
N ASN A 87 26.98 1.00 -6.39
CA ASN A 87 26.89 2.04 -7.41
C ASN A 87 28.24 2.06 -8.16
N ARG A 88 28.28 1.48 -9.35
CA ARG A 88 29.35 1.60 -10.33
C ARG A 88 28.80 2.33 -11.54
#